data_AF-A0A383DRX6-F1
#
_entry.id   AF-A0A383DRX6-F1
#
_cell.length_a   1.000
_cell.length_b   1.000
_cell.length_c   1.000
_cell.angle_alpha   90.00
_cell.angle_beta   90.00
_cell.angle_gamma   90.00
#
_symmetry.space_group_name_H-M   'P 1'
#
loop_
_entity.id
_entity.type
_entity.pdbx_description
1 polymer ?
#
loop_
_entity_poly.entity_id
_entity_poly.type
_entity_poly.pdbx_seq_one_letter_code
_entity_poly.pdbx_strand_id
1 'polypeptide(L)'
;MKTLIMLTATQIEQYHQDGYIVPDYRVPDTVLQFIDAKVSALLNEHPEYRDNCPALLREDIAFSEYCYSPGILDMVAQLIGPDIAVWNMSLFGKPAYNGKATPWHQDGEYWPIRPLATCSVWVAIDDSTIENGCLQVIPGSHSSRSLARHWH
;
A
#
# COMPACT_ATOMS: atom_id res chain seq x y z
N MET A 1 -10.53 -10.58 -23.78
CA MET A 1 -11.41 -9.86 -22.84
C MET A 1 -10.71 -9.91 -21.49
N LYS A 2 -10.37 -8.76 -20.89
CA LYS A 2 -9.73 -8.71 -19.56
C LYS A 2 -10.83 -8.99 -18.53
N THR A 3 -10.67 -10.01 -17.69
CA THR A 3 -11.62 -10.27 -16.61
C THR A 3 -11.43 -9.19 -15.54
N LEU A 4 -12.45 -8.36 -15.35
CA LEU A 4 -12.46 -7.33 -14.32
C LEU A 4 -12.58 -7.97 -12.94
N ILE A 5 -11.76 -7.53 -11.99
CA ILE A 5 -11.90 -7.95 -10.58
C ILE A 5 -12.82 -6.99 -9.85
N MET A 6 -13.95 -7.51 -9.39
CA MET A 6 -15.01 -6.72 -8.75
C MET A 6 -14.98 -6.90 -7.24
N LEU A 7 -14.96 -5.78 -6.51
CA LEU A 7 -15.24 -5.80 -5.08
C LEU A 7 -16.72 -6.08 -4.88
N THR A 8 -17.06 -6.80 -3.81
CA THR A 8 -18.45 -6.98 -3.41
C THR A 8 -19.04 -5.66 -2.88
N ALA A 9 -20.36 -5.51 -2.94
CA ALA A 9 -21.03 -4.34 -2.35
C ALA A 9 -20.70 -4.18 -0.87
N THR A 10 -20.59 -5.28 -0.12
CA THR A 10 -20.19 -5.28 1.29
C THR A 10 -18.77 -4.77 1.50
N GLN A 11 -17.82 -5.12 0.64
CA GLN A 11 -16.46 -4.59 0.72
C GLN A 11 -16.42 -3.08 0.42
N ILE A 12 -17.17 -2.63 -0.59
CA ILE A 12 -17.25 -1.20 -0.89
C ILE A 12 -17.85 -0.43 0.28
N GLU A 13 -18.93 -0.94 0.89
CA GLU A 13 -19.55 -0.35 2.08
C GLU A 13 -18.58 -0.32 3.27
N GLN A 14 -17.87 -1.43 3.53
CA GLN A 14 -16.83 -1.50 4.57
C GLN A 14 -15.74 -0.46 4.34
N TYR A 15 -15.25 -0.30 3.11
CA TYR A 15 -14.22 0.71 2.82
C TYR A 15 -14.71 2.11 3.18
N HIS A 16 -15.95 2.46 2.86
CA HIS A 16 -16.50 3.77 3.18
C HIS A 16 -16.76 3.95 4.68
N GLN A 17 -17.21 2.91 5.39
CA GLN A 17 -17.50 2.93 6.82
C GLN A 17 -16.24 2.90 7.69
N ASP A 18 -15.31 1.99 7.39
CA ASP A 18 -14.16 1.65 8.23
C ASP A 18 -12.85 2.23 7.70
N GLY A 19 -12.79 2.64 6.44
CA GLY A 19 -11.62 3.28 5.82
C GLY A 19 -10.61 2.31 5.22
N TYR A 20 -10.88 1.00 5.26
CA TYR A 20 -10.03 -0.03 4.68
C TYR A 20 -10.83 -1.28 4.32
N ILE A 21 -10.24 -2.12 3.47
CA ILE A 21 -10.66 -3.49 3.20
C ILE A 21 -9.44 -4.38 3.04
N VAL A 22 -9.63 -5.68 3.27
CA VAL A 22 -8.70 -6.73 2.85
C VAL A 22 -9.44 -7.60 1.85
N PRO A 23 -9.27 -7.38 0.53
CA PRO A 23 -9.92 -8.22 -0.47
C PRO A 23 -9.32 -9.62 -0.44
N ASP A 24 -10.13 -10.65 -0.74
CA ASP A 24 -9.65 -12.00 -1.04
C ASP A 24 -9.00 -12.00 -2.43
N TYR A 25 -7.84 -11.34 -2.51
CA TYR A 25 -7.08 -11.14 -3.73
C TYR A 25 -5.62 -11.40 -3.46
N ARG A 26 -5.05 -12.33 -4.22
CA ARG A 26 -3.62 -12.59 -4.25
C ARG A 26 -3.06 -12.14 -5.59
N VAL A 27 -2.01 -11.32 -5.55
CA VAL A 27 -1.27 -10.97 -6.76
C VAL A 27 -0.67 -12.23 -7.40
N PRO A 28 -0.56 -12.31 -8.74
CA PRO A 28 0.04 -13.47 -9.41
C PRO A 28 1.47 -13.73 -8.93
N ASP A 29 1.90 -15.00 -8.90
CA ASP A 29 3.28 -15.36 -8.50
C ASP A 29 4.33 -14.68 -9.38
N THR A 30 4.04 -14.48 -10.66
CA THR A 30 4.93 -13.76 -11.58
C THR A 30 5.16 -12.30 -11.15
N VAL A 31 4.15 -11.66 -10.55
CA VAL A 31 4.26 -10.30 -10.01
C VAL A 31 5.08 -10.31 -8.73
N LEU A 32 4.86 -11.30 -7.85
CA LEU A 32 5.66 -11.45 -6.63
C LEU A 32 7.14 -11.69 -6.95
N GLN A 33 7.43 -12.58 -7.91
CA GLN A 33 8.80 -12.85 -8.37
C GLN A 33 9.47 -11.62 -8.98
N PHE A 34 8.72 -10.81 -9.73
CA PHE A 34 9.22 -9.55 -10.25
C PHE A 34 9.58 -8.56 -9.13
N ILE A 35 8.68 -8.39 -8.15
CA ILE A 35 8.91 -7.51 -7.01
C ILE A 35 10.14 -8.00 -6.22
N ASP A 36 10.21 -9.29 -5.91
CA ASP A 36 11.32 -9.88 -5.16
C ASP A 36 12.67 -9.67 -5.84
N ALA A 37 12.74 -9.93 -7.16
CA ALA A 37 13.96 -9.70 -7.94
C ALA A 37 14.39 -8.23 -7.92
N LYS A 38 13.43 -7.29 -8.06
CA LYS A 38 13.69 -5.85 -8.06
C LYS A 38 14.10 -5.33 -6.68
N VAL A 39 13.41 -5.76 -5.62
CA VAL A 39 13.75 -5.42 -4.24
C VAL A 39 15.12 -5.99 -3.88
N SER A 40 15.41 -7.24 -4.26
CA SER A 40 16.74 -7.85 -4.04
C SER A 40 17.86 -7.08 -4.74
N ALA A 41 17.65 -6.67 -6.00
CA ALA A 41 18.60 -5.84 -6.72
C ALA A 41 18.80 -4.47 -6.05
N LEU A 42 17.70 -3.81 -5.67
CA LEU A 42 17.73 -2.53 -4.97
C LEU A 42 18.51 -2.63 -3.65
N LEU A 43 18.25 -3.65 -2.83
CA LEU A 43 18.90 -3.81 -1.52
C LEU A 43 20.37 -4.21 -1.62
N ASN A 44 20.78 -4.85 -2.72
CA ASN A 44 22.20 -5.13 -2.99
C ASN A 44 22.99 -3.85 -3.31
N GLU A 45 22.37 -2.90 -4.01
CA GLU A 45 22.98 -1.62 -4.36
C GLU A 45 22.84 -0.58 -3.23
N HIS A 46 21.69 -0.57 -2.57
CA HIS A 46 21.27 0.39 -1.55
C HIS A 46 20.85 -0.32 -0.25
N PRO A 47 21.80 -0.91 0.50
CA PRO A 47 21.50 -1.61 1.75
C PRO A 47 20.87 -0.73 2.83
N GLU A 48 21.00 0.60 2.74
CA GLU A 48 20.33 1.58 3.59
C GLU A 48 18.79 1.51 3.51
N TYR A 49 18.24 1.01 2.40
CA TYR A 49 16.80 0.85 2.20
C TYR A 49 16.22 -0.43 2.81
N ARG A 50 17.03 -1.22 3.52
CA ARG A 50 16.62 -2.46 4.19
C ARG A 50 15.36 -2.31 5.05
N ASP A 51 15.21 -1.19 5.75
CA ASP A 51 14.03 -0.93 6.60
C ASP A 51 12.93 -0.14 5.86
N ASN A 52 13.32 0.83 5.04
CA ASN A 52 12.38 1.72 4.36
C ASN A 52 13.02 2.37 3.13
N CYS A 53 12.40 2.23 1.96
CA CYS A 53 12.65 3.09 0.81
C CYS A 53 11.40 3.94 0.58
N PRO A 54 11.40 5.25 0.90
CA PRO A 54 10.19 6.07 0.85
C PRO A 54 9.75 6.47 -0.56
N ALA A 55 10.57 6.22 -1.60
CA ALA A 55 10.31 6.69 -2.96
C ALA A 55 10.87 5.73 -4.03
N LEU A 56 10.35 4.50 -4.10
CA LEU A 56 10.82 3.44 -5.01
C LEU A 56 10.86 3.87 -6.49
N LEU A 57 9.88 4.66 -6.94
CA LEU A 57 9.82 5.11 -8.34
C LEU A 57 10.98 6.03 -8.73
N ARG A 58 11.66 6.63 -7.76
CA ARG A 58 12.87 7.43 -7.98
C ARG A 58 14.11 6.55 -8.19
N GLU A 59 14.13 5.39 -7.55
CA GLU A 59 15.22 4.42 -7.65
C GLU A 59 15.08 3.57 -8.92
N ASP A 60 13.88 3.08 -9.21
CA ASP A 60 13.59 2.36 -10.45
C ASP A 60 12.13 2.56 -10.89
N ILE A 61 11.93 3.23 -12.03
CA ILE A 61 10.59 3.46 -12.56
C ILE A 61 9.87 2.16 -12.95
N ALA A 62 10.60 1.05 -13.15
CA ALA A 62 10.01 -0.25 -13.44
C ALA A 62 9.14 -0.78 -12.29
N PHE A 63 9.31 -0.28 -11.06
CA PHE A 63 8.36 -0.57 -9.98
C PHE A 63 6.92 -0.09 -10.33
N SER A 64 6.75 0.88 -11.24
CA SER A 64 5.42 1.28 -11.72
C SER A 64 4.70 0.18 -12.51
N GLU A 65 5.41 -0.80 -13.06
CA GLU A 65 4.79 -1.93 -13.77
C GLU A 65 3.83 -2.72 -12.85
N TYR A 66 4.16 -2.79 -11.56
CA TYR A 66 3.31 -3.39 -10.53
C TYR A 66 1.98 -2.63 -10.36
N CYS A 67 1.97 -1.30 -10.50
CA CYS A 67 0.75 -0.50 -10.42
C CYS A 67 -0.27 -0.89 -11.50
N TYR A 68 0.18 -1.45 -12.62
CA TYR A 68 -0.70 -1.87 -13.70
C TYR A 68 -1.20 -3.32 -13.56
N SER A 69 -0.92 -3.97 -12.43
CA SER A 69 -1.48 -5.29 -12.12
C SER A 69 -3.01 -5.25 -12.28
N PRO A 70 -3.60 -6.05 -13.19
CA PRO A 70 -5.00 -5.96 -13.60
C PRO A 70 -6.00 -5.80 -12.46
N GLY A 71 -5.83 -6.55 -11.37
CA GLY A 71 -6.78 -6.56 -10.27
C GLY A 71 -6.77 -5.32 -9.40
N ILE A 72 -5.59 -4.70 -9.22
CA ILE A 72 -5.44 -3.62 -8.25
C ILE A 72 -6.17 -2.36 -8.73
N LEU A 73 -5.92 -1.93 -9.97
CA LEU A 73 -6.56 -0.72 -10.51
C LEU A 73 -8.06 -0.90 -10.67
N ASP A 74 -8.53 -2.10 -11.03
CA ASP A 74 -9.97 -2.39 -11.12
C ASP A 74 -10.64 -2.20 -9.74
N MET A 75 -10.02 -2.71 -8.66
CA MET A 75 -10.53 -2.54 -7.30
C MET A 75 -10.43 -1.09 -6.81
N VAL A 76 -9.31 -0.41 -7.02
CA VAL A 76 -9.12 0.99 -6.61
C VAL A 76 -10.11 1.90 -7.33
N ALA A 77 -10.36 1.68 -8.63
CA ALA A 77 -11.31 2.48 -9.39
C ALA A 77 -12.74 2.38 -8.86
N GLN A 78 -13.13 1.24 -8.28
CA GLN A 78 -14.44 1.07 -7.63
C GLN A 78 -14.55 1.86 -6.32
N LEU A 79 -13.43 2.20 -5.66
CA LEU A 79 -13.41 2.91 -4.38
C LEU A 79 -13.28 4.43 -4.53
N ILE A 80 -12.43 4.89 -5.45
CA ILE A 80 -12.10 6.33 -5.60
C ILE A 80 -12.43 6.91 -6.98
N GLY A 81 -12.94 6.10 -7.91
CA GLY A 81 -13.22 6.50 -9.28
C GLY A 81 -12.09 6.17 -10.26
N PRO A 82 -12.35 6.28 -11.58
CA PRO A 82 -11.47 5.78 -12.63
C PRO A 82 -10.23 6.65 -12.90
N ASP A 83 -10.24 7.91 -12.47
CA ASP A 83 -9.16 8.87 -12.72
C ASP A 83 -8.07 8.72 -11.64
N ILE A 84 -7.19 7.74 -11.83
CA ILE A 84 -6.17 7.37 -10.86
C ILE A 84 -4.80 7.89 -11.29
N ALA A 85 -4.08 8.51 -10.36
CA ALA A 85 -2.68 8.86 -10.49
C ALA A 85 -1.87 8.24 -9.33
N VAL A 86 -0.74 7.61 -9.64
CA VAL A 86 0.18 7.10 -8.63
C VAL A 86 0.99 8.28 -8.09
N TRP A 87 0.77 8.62 -6.82
CA TRP A 87 1.49 9.70 -6.14
C TRP A 87 2.88 9.26 -5.67
N ASN A 88 2.96 8.11 -5.00
CA ASN A 88 4.19 7.58 -4.44
C ASN A 88 4.15 6.06 -4.36
N MET A 89 5.33 5.43 -4.25
CA MET A 89 5.48 4.03 -3.91
C MET A 89 6.64 3.87 -2.93
N SER A 90 6.43 3.08 -1.88
CA SER A 90 7.43 2.86 -0.83
C SER A 90 7.65 1.37 -0.58
N LEU A 91 8.87 1.00 -0.23
CA LEU A 91 9.21 -0.30 0.35
C LEU A 91 9.24 -0.17 1.86
N PHE A 92 8.55 -1.06 2.57
CA PHE A 92 8.66 -1.19 4.02
C PHE A 92 9.26 -2.55 4.36
N GLY A 93 10.54 -2.57 4.70
CA GLY A 93 11.20 -3.78 5.20
C GLY A 93 10.97 -3.95 6.69
N LYS A 94 10.66 -5.17 7.12
CA LYS A 94 10.57 -5.57 8.53
C LYS A 94 11.53 -6.73 8.81
N PRO A 95 12.86 -6.48 8.84
CA PRO A 95 13.79 -7.56 9.08
C PRO A 95 13.58 -8.19 10.46
N ALA A 96 13.76 -9.52 10.53
CA ALA A 96 13.53 -10.26 11.76
C ALA A 96 14.39 -9.72 12.91
N TYR A 97 13.77 -9.57 14.09
CA TYR A 97 14.36 -9.15 15.37
C TYR A 97 14.91 -7.71 15.45
N ASN A 98 15.20 -7.04 14.33
CA ASN A 98 15.78 -5.70 14.32
C ASN A 98 15.08 -4.69 13.41
N GLY A 99 13.92 -5.02 12.84
CA GLY A 99 13.06 -4.08 12.13
C GLY A 99 12.47 -3.01 13.07
N LYS A 100 12.21 -1.84 12.51
CA LYS A 100 11.61 -0.71 13.25
C LYS A 100 10.09 -0.79 13.23
N ALA A 101 9.44 -0.48 14.36
CA ALA A 101 8.01 -0.26 14.39
C ALA A 101 7.64 0.96 13.54
N THR A 102 6.48 0.90 12.88
CA THR A 102 5.86 2.08 12.26
C THR A 102 4.85 2.64 13.26
N PRO A 103 5.05 3.83 13.84
CA PRO A 103 4.10 4.41 14.79
C PRO A 103 2.74 4.68 14.15
N TRP A 104 1.70 4.84 14.98
CA TRP A 104 0.40 5.31 14.52
C TRP A 104 0.53 6.66 13.81
N HIS A 105 -0.05 6.78 12.62
CA HIS A 105 -0.03 8.01 11.82
C HIS A 105 -1.21 8.03 10.84
N GLN A 106 -1.41 9.19 10.19
CA GLN A 106 -2.27 9.32 9.02
C GLN A 106 -1.41 9.73 7.82
N ASP A 107 -1.47 8.97 6.74
CA ASP A 107 -0.69 9.23 5.52
C ASP A 107 -0.84 10.67 5.00
N GLY A 108 -2.05 11.22 5.08
CA GLY A 108 -2.36 12.58 4.63
C GLY A 108 -1.65 13.71 5.39
N GLU A 109 -1.02 13.42 6.53
CA GLU A 109 -0.12 14.33 7.23
C GLU A 109 1.14 14.61 6.40
N TYR A 110 1.65 13.58 5.72
CA TYR A 110 2.93 13.63 5.01
C TYR A 110 2.82 14.13 3.57
N TRP A 111 1.60 14.20 3.01
CA TRP A 111 1.41 14.52 1.60
C TRP A 111 0.64 15.83 1.40
N PRO A 112 1.07 16.69 0.47
CA PRO A 112 0.42 17.96 0.17
C PRO A 112 -0.85 17.80 -0.70
N ILE A 113 -1.57 16.68 -0.57
CA ILE A 113 -2.77 16.37 -1.36
C ILE A 113 -4.01 16.75 -0.57
N ARG A 114 -4.86 17.61 -1.15
CA ARG A 114 -6.14 18.01 -0.56
C ARG A 114 -7.26 17.91 -1.61
N PRO A 115 -8.46 17.44 -1.24
CA PRO A 115 -8.87 16.95 0.09
C PRO A 115 -8.15 15.64 0.50
N LEU A 116 -8.28 15.21 1.76
CA LEU A 116 -7.74 13.92 2.25
C LEU A 116 -8.49 12.74 1.61
N ALA A 117 -8.19 12.47 0.34
CA ALA A 117 -8.92 11.53 -0.52
C ALA A 117 -7.98 10.54 -1.22
N THR A 118 -6.77 10.36 -0.69
CA THR A 118 -5.81 9.38 -1.20
C THR A 118 -6.18 7.97 -0.78
N CYS A 119 -5.99 7.01 -1.68
CA CYS A 119 -6.10 5.58 -1.39
C CYS A 119 -4.70 4.95 -1.42
N SER A 120 -4.31 4.32 -0.31
CA SER A 120 -3.07 3.55 -0.21
C SER A 120 -3.38 2.08 -0.49
N VAL A 121 -2.62 1.47 -1.40
CA VAL A 121 -2.62 0.01 -1.61
C VAL A 121 -1.40 -0.56 -0.91
N TRP A 122 -1.63 -1.46 0.05
CA TRP A 122 -0.57 -2.18 0.73
C TRP A 122 -0.59 -3.65 0.29
N VAL A 123 0.53 -4.16 -0.21
CA VAL A 123 0.67 -5.56 -0.61
C VAL A 123 1.77 -6.21 0.20
N ALA A 124 1.40 -7.29 0.88
CA ALA A 124 2.33 -8.20 1.51
C ALA A 124 3.12 -8.93 0.43
N ILE A 125 4.45 -8.75 0.43
CA ILE A 125 5.38 -9.49 -0.43
C ILE A 125 5.77 -10.81 0.24
N ASP A 126 5.81 -10.82 1.57
CA ASP A 126 5.98 -11.97 2.45
C ASP A 126 4.72 -12.18 3.32
N ASP A 127 4.63 -13.32 3.99
CA ASP A 127 3.60 -13.58 5.00
C ASP A 127 3.58 -12.46 6.05
N SER A 128 2.39 -11.89 6.30
CA SER A 128 2.20 -10.78 7.22
C SER A 128 1.26 -11.19 8.35
N THR A 129 1.83 -11.47 9.52
CA THR A 129 1.14 -11.98 10.70
C THR A 129 1.22 -11.01 11.88
N ILE A 130 0.43 -11.25 12.92
CA ILE A 130 0.47 -10.43 14.13
C ILE A 130 1.87 -10.47 14.77
N GLU A 131 2.51 -11.64 14.74
CA GLU A 131 3.81 -11.88 15.36
C GLU A 131 4.97 -11.21 14.63
N ASN A 132 4.84 -10.96 13.32
CA ASN A 132 5.90 -10.33 12.52
C ASN A 132 5.62 -8.87 12.13
N GLY A 133 4.56 -8.28 12.69
CA GLY A 133 4.26 -6.85 12.57
C GLY A 133 3.38 -6.49 11.37
N CYS A 134 2.29 -7.23 11.15
CA CYS A 134 1.29 -6.90 10.15
C CYS A 134 0.73 -5.48 10.31
N LEU A 135 0.20 -4.93 9.22
CA LEU A 135 -0.49 -3.65 9.24
C LEU A 135 -1.65 -3.65 10.25
N GLN A 136 -1.77 -2.56 10.99
CA GLN A 136 -2.90 -2.30 11.88
C GLN A 136 -3.59 -1.01 11.45
N VAL A 137 -4.92 -1.00 11.57
CA VAL A 137 -5.76 0.14 11.19
C VAL A 137 -6.80 0.37 12.30
N ILE A 138 -7.18 1.63 12.51
CA ILE A 138 -8.28 1.99 13.41
C ILE A 138 -9.53 2.21 12.55
N PRO A 139 -10.52 1.30 12.58
CA PRO A 139 -11.72 1.43 11.76
C PRO A 139 -12.43 2.77 12.00
N GLY A 140 -12.84 3.43 10.92
CA GLY A 140 -13.60 4.68 10.94
C GLY A 140 -12.77 5.93 11.24
N SER A 141 -11.47 5.81 11.50
CA SER A 141 -10.59 6.95 11.83
C SER A 141 -10.50 8.01 10.71
N HIS A 142 -10.77 7.64 9.46
CA HIS A 142 -10.84 8.54 8.30
C HIS A 142 -12.12 9.40 8.26
N SER A 143 -13.17 9.03 8.99
CA SER A 143 -14.52 9.61 8.85
C SER A 143 -14.58 11.10 9.13
N SER A 144 -13.71 11.61 10.00
CA SER A 144 -13.63 13.05 10.31
C SER A 144 -13.11 13.89 9.14
N ARG A 145 -12.46 13.25 8.15
CA ARG A 145 -11.77 13.89 7.02
C ARG A 145 -10.81 15.00 7.48
N SER A 146 -10.21 14.81 8.65
CA SER A 146 -9.28 15.73 9.28
C SER A 146 -8.06 14.98 9.81
N LEU A 147 -6.95 15.71 9.95
CA LEU A 147 -5.75 15.18 10.56
C LEU A 147 -5.87 15.31 12.08
N ALA A 148 -5.69 14.20 12.78
CA ALA A 148 -5.47 14.17 14.21
C ALA A 148 -4.12 14.81 14.52
N ARG A 149 -4.00 15.38 15.73
CA ARG A 149 -2.76 15.99 16.18
C ARG A 149 -1.64 14.94 16.23
N HIS A 150 -0.61 15.11 15.41
CA HIS A 150 0.60 14.31 15.47
C HIS A 150 1.44 14.74 16.67
N TRP A 151 1.75 13.80 17.57
CA TRP A 151 2.71 14.04 18.65
C TRP A 151 4.07 13.55 18.16
N HIS A 152 5.04 14.48 18.08
CA HIS A 152 6.43 14.18 17.71
C HIS A 152 7.23 13.72 18.93
#